data_AF-S2D9R3-F1
#
_entry.id   AF-S2D9R3-F1
#
_cell.length_a   1.000
_cell.length_b   1.000
_cell.length_c   1.000
_cell.angle_alpha   90.00
_cell.angle_beta   90.00
_cell.angle_gamma   90.00
#
_symmetry.space_group_name_H-M   'P 1'
#
loop_
_entity.id
_entity.type
_entity.pdbx_description
1 polymer ?
#
loop_
_entity_poly.entity_id
_entity_poly.type
_entity_poly.pdbx_seq_one_letter_code
_entity_poly.pdbx_strand_id
1 'polypeptide(L)'
;METEANISITQKELPSGNCQVKFYIEDERKPMYGYLLTNEPKPVGEIISEIQERIIRRKMMTSNNPLSLQNPVKEDHNFYLYSA
;
A
#
# COMPACT_ATOMS: atom_id res chain seq x y z
N MET A 1 3.64 20.81 -9.45
CA MET A 1 3.19 20.57 -8.06
C MET A 1 2.36 19.32 -8.12
N GLU A 2 3.01 18.19 -7.88
CA GLU A 2 2.38 16.88 -7.91
C GLU A 2 1.52 16.77 -6.65
N THR A 3 0.22 16.65 -6.85
CA THR A 3 -0.78 16.61 -5.78
C THR A 3 -0.39 15.52 -4.80
N GLU A 4 -0.10 15.93 -3.56
CA GLU A 4 0.10 15.01 -2.44
C GLU A 4 -1.15 14.16 -2.35
N ALA A 5 -1.08 12.93 -2.87
CA ALA A 5 -2.22 12.03 -2.86
C ALA A 5 -2.69 11.90 -1.41
N ASN A 6 -3.94 12.23 -1.13
CA ASN A 6 -4.45 12.16 0.23
C ASN A 6 -4.57 10.69 0.59
N ILE A 7 -3.68 10.22 1.46
CA ILE A 7 -3.65 8.83 1.94
C ILE A 7 -4.48 8.77 3.23
N SER A 8 -5.71 8.30 3.10
CA SER A 8 -6.58 7.99 4.25
C SER A 8 -6.29 6.58 4.74
N ILE A 9 -5.99 6.41 6.03
CA ILE A 9 -5.77 5.08 6.62
C ILE A 9 -6.78 4.78 7.73
N THR A 10 -7.14 3.50 7.86
CA THR A 10 -8.04 2.98 8.88
C THR A 10 -7.44 1.70 9.42
N GLN A 11 -7.15 1.67 10.71
CA GLN A 11 -6.60 0.49 11.38
C GLN A 11 -7.73 -0.29 12.04
N LYS A 12 -7.68 -1.61 11.93
CA LYS A 12 -8.63 -2.53 12.55
C LYS A 12 -7.86 -3.68 13.20
N GLU A 13 -7.96 -3.79 14.51
CA GLU A 13 -7.45 -4.95 15.24
C GLU A 13 -8.33 -6.17 14.96
N LEU A 14 -7.70 -7.26 14.55
CA LEU A 14 -8.35 -8.55 14.30
C LEU A 14 -8.31 -9.39 15.58
N PRO A 15 -9.34 -10.23 15.83
CA PRO A 15 -9.40 -11.11 17.00
C PRO A 15 -8.27 -12.16 17.04
N SER A 16 -7.54 -12.35 15.94
CA SER A 16 -6.36 -13.22 15.85
C SER A 16 -5.07 -12.57 16.40
N GLY A 17 -5.11 -11.31 16.85
CA GLY A 17 -3.95 -10.55 17.31
C GLY A 17 -3.23 -9.74 16.24
N ASN A 18 -3.66 -9.85 14.97
CA ASN A 18 -3.11 -9.06 13.86
C ASN A 18 -3.84 -7.71 13.73
N CYS A 19 -3.16 -6.69 13.23
CA CYS A 19 -3.72 -5.42 12.81
C CYS A 19 -3.92 -5.41 11.28
N GLN A 20 -5.14 -5.20 10.83
CA GLN A 20 -5.44 -4.93 9.44
C GLN A 20 -5.56 -3.43 9.23
N VAL A 21 -4.67 -2.87 8.41
CA VAL A 21 -4.68 -1.47 8.04
C VAL A 21 -5.22 -1.32 6.63
N LYS A 22 -6.42 -0.76 6.50
CA LYS A 22 -6.99 -0.36 5.22
C LYS A 22 -6.46 1.02 4.88
N PHE A 23 -5.94 1.21 3.68
CA PHE A 23 -5.55 2.52 3.18
C PHE A 23 -6.27 2.86 1.89
N TYR A 24 -6.52 4.14 1.68
CA TYR A 24 -7.18 4.69 0.52
C TYR A 24 -6.34 5.86 0.03
N ILE A 25 -6.09 5.89 -1.27
CA ILE A 25 -5.26 6.88 -1.94
C ILE A 25 -6.21 7.64 -2.85
N GLU A 26 -6.56 8.84 -2.41
CA GLU A 26 -7.37 9.77 -3.19
C GLU A 26 -6.45 10.47 -4.18
N ASP A 27 -6.27 9.84 -5.34
CA ASP A 27 -5.57 10.39 -6.49
C ASP A 27 -6.62 10.78 -7.53
N GLU A 28 -6.54 12.01 -8.06
CA GLU A 28 -7.51 12.55 -9.02
C GLU A 28 -7.60 11.75 -10.33
N ARG A 29 -6.54 10.98 -10.67
CA ARG A 29 -6.48 10.20 -11.91
C ARG A 29 -6.74 8.72 -11.68
N LYS A 30 -6.32 8.17 -10.54
CA LYS A 30 -6.44 6.74 -10.24
C LYS A 30 -6.66 6.51 -8.75
N PRO A 31 -7.91 6.53 -8.26
CA PRO A 31 -8.19 6.16 -6.87
C PRO A 31 -7.72 4.72 -6.64
N MET A 32 -6.90 4.55 -5.60
CA MET A 32 -6.35 3.25 -5.22
C MET A 32 -6.70 2.98 -3.78
N TYR A 33 -6.91 1.72 -3.44
CA TYR A 33 -7.10 1.33 -2.05
C TYR A 33 -6.42 0.00 -1.79
N GLY A 34 -6.10 -0.26 -0.55
CA GLY A 34 -5.40 -1.47 -0.20
C GLY A 34 -5.53 -1.85 1.26
N TYR A 35 -4.94 -3.00 1.57
CA TYR A 35 -4.88 -3.57 2.90
C TYR A 35 -3.44 -3.93 3.21
N LEU A 36 -2.98 -3.52 4.38
CA LEU A 36 -1.71 -3.91 4.97
C LEU A 36 -2.00 -4.71 6.25
N LEU A 37 -1.57 -5.97 6.30
CA LEU A 37 -1.65 -6.80 7.49
C LEU A 37 -0.36 -6.65 8.30
N THR A 38 -0.45 -6.21 9.54
CA THR A 38 0.68 -6.15 10.46
C THR A 38 0.40 -7.04 11.67
N ASN A 39 1.42 -7.70 12.20
CA ASN A 39 1.25 -8.50 13.42
C ASN A 39 1.25 -7.64 14.69
N GLU A 40 1.69 -6.38 14.58
CA GLU A 40 1.77 -5.43 15.68
C GLU A 40 1.15 -4.09 15.26
N PRO A 41 0.56 -3.34 16.21
CA PRO A 41 0.07 -1.99 15.96
C PRO A 41 1.27 -1.07 15.71
N LYS A 42 1.43 -0.65 14.45
CA LYS A 42 2.41 0.37 14.06
C LYS A 42 1.79 1.77 14.12
N PRO A 43 2.57 2.81 14.44
CA PRO A 43 2.06 4.18 14.36
C PRO A 43 1.68 4.53 12.91
N VAL A 44 0.63 5.35 12.80
CA VAL A 44 0.06 5.82 11.52
C VAL A 44 1.14 6.36 10.57
N GLY A 45 2.08 7.17 11.09
CA GLY A 45 3.16 7.76 10.29
C GLY A 45 4.07 6.72 9.63
N GLU A 46 4.47 5.68 10.37
CA GLU A 46 5.32 4.60 9.84
C GLU A 46 4.57 3.79 8.78
N ILE A 47 3.27 3.56 8.98
CA ILE A 47 2.43 2.88 7.99
C ILE A 47 2.33 3.69 6.70
N ILE A 48 2.12 5.00 6.79
CA ILE A 48 2.05 5.88 5.61
C ILE A 48 3.39 5.86 4.86
N SER A 49 4.50 5.98 5.57
CA SER A 49 5.85 5.89 4.99
C SER A 49 6.08 4.55 4.28
N GLU A 50 5.71 3.43 4.91
CA GLU A 50 5.80 2.10 4.27
C GLU A 50 4.94 1.99 3.02
N ILE A 51 3.69 2.48 3.07
CA ILE A 51 2.78 2.44 1.91
C ILE A 51 3.37 3.28 0.77
N GLN A 52 3.85 4.50 1.05
CA GLN A 52 4.47 5.36 0.05
C GLN A 52 5.72 4.72 -0.56
N GLU A 53 6.62 4.20 0.27
CA GLU A 53 7.85 3.55 -0.20
C GLU A 53 7.54 2.36 -1.10
N ARG A 54 6.57 1.51 -0.71
CA ARG A 54 6.13 0.36 -1.52
C ARG A 54 5.51 0.77 -2.85
N ILE A 55 4.71 1.84 -2.87
CA ILE A 55 4.13 2.38 -4.10
C ILE A 55 5.22 2.92 -5.01
N ILE A 56 6.17 3.71 -4.48
CA ILE A 56 7.29 4.27 -5.24
C ILE A 56 8.15 3.15 -5.81
N ARG A 57 8.49 2.14 -5.00
CA ARG A 57 9.25 0.96 -5.42
C ARG A 57 8.56 0.23 -6.56
N ARG A 58 7.24 0.03 -6.47
CA ARG A 58 6.44 -0.60 -7.53
C ARG A 58 6.41 0.26 -8.80
N LYS A 59 6.21 1.57 -8.69
CA LYS A 59 6.26 2.51 -9.83
C LYS A 59 7.63 2.49 -10.53
N MET A 60 8.73 2.51 -9.77
CA MET A 60 10.08 2.45 -10.31
C MET A 60 10.36 1.12 -11.02
N MET A 61 9.90 -0.01 -10.47
CA MET A 61 10.06 -1.32 -11.11
C MET A 61 9.27 -1.45 -12.43
N THR A 62 8.06 -0.90 -12.49
CA THR A 62 7.24 -0.91 -13.73
C THR A 62 7.82 -0.02 -14.83
N SER A 63 8.52 1.08 -14.49
CA SER A 63 9.07 2.00 -15.49
C SER A 63 10.20 1.41 -16.33
N ASN A 64 10.85 0.33 -15.87
CA ASN A 64 12.00 -0.27 -16.56
C ASN A 64 11.66 -1.52 -17.41
N ASN A 65 10.42 -2.02 -17.43
CA ASN A 65 10.09 -3.14 -18.30
C ASN A 65 8.59 -3.25 -18.63
N PRO A 66 8.15 -2.92 -19.86
CA PRO A 66 6.72 -2.97 -20.26
C PRO A 66 6.15 -4.38 -20.39
N LEU A 67 6.94 -5.44 -20.16
CA LEU A 67 6.56 -6.85 -20.30
C LEU A 67 6.98 -7.74 -19.13
N SER A 68 7.20 -7.20 -17.93
CA SER A 68 7.43 -8.07 -16.75
C SER A 68 6.11 -8.65 -16.25
N LEU A 69 5.64 -9.70 -16.95
CA LEU A 69 4.80 -10.73 -16.36
C LEU A 69 5.53 -11.28 -15.13
N GLN A 70 4.91 -11.11 -13.97
CA GLN A 70 5.07 -11.95 -12.79
C GLN A 70 6.48 -12.02 -12.20
N ASN A 71 6.70 -11.22 -11.16
CA ASN A 71 6.88 -11.84 -9.86
C ASN A 71 6.11 -10.96 -8.86
N PRO A 72 5.00 -11.42 -8.25
CA PRO A 72 4.60 -10.80 -6.99
C PRO A 72 5.84 -10.90 -6.12
N VAL A 73 6.32 -9.77 -5.60
CA VAL A 73 7.36 -9.77 -4.58
C VAL A 73 6.86 -10.76 -3.52
N LYS A 74 7.45 -11.95 -3.50
CA LYS A 74 7.01 -13.11 -2.69
C LYS A 74 6.99 -12.81 -1.20
N GLU A 75 7.50 -11.66 -0.80
CA GLU A 75 7.64 -11.23 0.58
C GLU A 75 6.44 -10.44 1.08
N ASP A 76 5.52 -10.01 0.20
CA ASP A 76 4.43 -9.11 0.60
C ASP A 76 3.06 -9.79 0.69
N HIS A 77 3.02 -10.94 1.36
CA HIS A 77 1.77 -11.63 1.71
C HIS A 77 0.81 -10.78 2.56
N ASN A 78 1.26 -9.62 2.99
CA ASN A 78 0.55 -8.72 3.87
C ASN A 78 0.09 -7.43 3.17
N PHE A 79 0.46 -7.15 1.91
CA PHE A 79 0.09 -5.92 1.22
C PHE A 79 -0.70 -6.17 -0.06
N TYR A 80 -1.95 -5.75 -0.03
CA TYR A 80 -2.88 -5.84 -1.14
C TYR A 80 -3.16 -4.42 -1.63
N LEU A 81 -2.96 -4.16 -2.91
CA LEU A 81 -3.29 -2.89 -3.55
C LEU A 81 -4.24 -3.16 -4.72
N TYR A 82 -5.34 -2.43 -4.74
CA TYR A 82 -6.36 -2.46 -5.76
C TYR A 82 -6.46 -1.06 -6.37
N SER A 83 -6.45 -1.00 -7.71
CA SER A 83 -6.81 0.19 -8.47
C SER A 83 -8.23 0.00 -8.98
N ALA A 84 -9.10 0.99 -8.75
CA ALA A 84 -10.44 1.02 -9.33
C ALA A 84 -10.40 1.56 -10.77
#